data_AF-A0AAV7X0H0-F1
#
_entry.id   AF-A0AAV7X0H0-F1
#
_cell.length_a   1.000
_cell.length_b   1.000
_cell.length_c   1.000
_cell.angle_alpha   90.00
_cell.angle_beta   90.00
_cell.angle_gamma   90.00
#
_symmetry.space_group_name_H-M   'P 1'
#
loop_
_entity.id
_entity.type
_entity.pdbx_description
1 polymer ?
#
loop_
_entity_poly.entity_id
_entity_poly.type
_entity_poly.pdbx_seq_one_letter_code
_entity_poly.pdbx_strand_id
1 'polypeptide(L)'
;MNTLMKTMCWRGMDTVFRSRNHTNLLYEIPKYCRCMAFITPSPDFKSSSNLTMEIIENYGMKDKKTLQVLVSMPSLTSVNPDTWKKILDVLITHGFSAMNVVDMAIRHPNLLKSSPQKLLQTWNTWAEILNQRSSARSLVMEHPVFLSLSKGDIISRCEQLRAVTGSYKFVANILSRCPQIMFQSLSELEQVTDYISTKMVVRNVAEYYNSTALGCTLEEVKTRHEFLVRCGKYVTPNLKQSEKVPTGNASLTEIFDTSEEEFATRIAGVTLEEFVVFQTMYEEELRQRAGDLEGSETDDTDYDTDSDSDLDSKNK
;
A
#
# COMPACT_ATOMS: atom_id res chain seq x y z
N MET A 1 -3.50 6.47 -55.72
CA MET A 1 -2.67 7.65 -55.37
C MET A 1 -2.66 7.75 -53.86
N ASN A 2 -1.49 7.48 -53.26
CA ASN A 2 -0.86 8.15 -52.10
C ASN A 2 -1.76 8.53 -50.89
N THR A 3 -1.46 8.27 -49.60
CA THR A 3 -0.22 7.87 -48.91
C THR A 3 -0.52 7.77 -47.38
N LEU A 4 0.06 6.77 -46.69
CA LEU A 4 0.49 6.66 -45.26
C LEU A 4 -0.44 7.00 -44.06
N MET A 5 -0.72 5.98 -43.23
CA MET A 5 -0.11 5.73 -41.89
C MET A 5 -0.59 4.33 -41.41
N LYS A 6 0.21 3.25 -41.52
CA LYS A 6 1.16 2.72 -40.50
C LYS A 6 0.54 2.59 -39.09
N THR A 7 0.00 1.41 -38.75
CA THR A 7 0.64 0.30 -37.96
C THR A 7 0.83 0.58 -36.47
N MET A 8 0.22 -0.25 -35.61
CA MET A 8 0.83 -1.05 -34.52
C MET A 8 -0.30 -1.72 -33.71
N CYS A 9 -0.63 -2.98 -33.99
CA CYS A 9 -0.07 -4.20 -33.38
C CYS A 9 -0.54 -4.43 -31.93
N TRP A 10 -1.71 -5.05 -31.82
CA TRP A 10 -2.13 -5.83 -30.65
C TRP A 10 -1.20 -7.03 -30.47
N ARG A 11 -0.16 -6.93 -29.63
CA ARG A 11 0.56 -8.05 -29.02
C ARG A 11 1.30 -7.54 -27.78
N GLY A 12 1.00 -8.10 -26.61
CA GLY A 12 1.81 -7.94 -25.39
C GLY A 12 1.03 -7.67 -24.12
N MET A 13 0.30 -8.67 -23.60
CA MET A 13 -0.14 -8.70 -22.18
C MET A 13 -0.03 -10.09 -21.54
N ASP A 14 0.82 -10.96 -22.10
CA ASP A 14 1.19 -12.25 -21.50
C ASP A 14 2.71 -12.37 -21.55
N THR A 15 3.41 -11.92 -20.50
CA THR A 15 4.73 -12.35 -19.99
C THR A 15 5.41 -11.22 -19.20
N VAL A 16 5.19 -11.16 -17.89
CA VAL A 16 6.19 -10.65 -16.93
C VAL A 16 6.14 -11.52 -15.68
N PHE A 17 6.68 -12.74 -15.79
CA PHE A 17 7.04 -13.59 -14.67
C PHE A 17 8.38 -14.25 -15.02
N ARG A 18 9.49 -13.53 -14.78
CA ARG A 18 10.80 -14.02 -14.29
C ARG A 18 11.94 -13.05 -14.60
N SER A 19 12.62 -12.67 -13.51
CA SER A 19 14.04 -12.32 -13.37
C SER A 19 14.54 -11.00 -13.98
N ARG A 20 14.73 -9.99 -13.12
CA ARG A 20 16.03 -9.65 -12.50
C ARG A 20 15.87 -8.43 -11.59
N ASN A 21 16.60 -8.48 -10.47
CA ASN A 21 16.73 -7.43 -9.46
C ASN A 21 16.87 -6.04 -10.09
N HIS A 22 15.98 -5.12 -9.71
CA HIS A 22 16.32 -3.73 -9.38
C HIS A 22 15.14 -3.14 -8.60
N THR A 23 15.50 -2.65 -7.42
CA THR A 23 14.75 -1.83 -6.49
C THR A 23 14.19 -0.56 -7.16
N ASN A 24 13.15 0.04 -6.56
CA ASN A 24 12.46 1.27 -6.97
C ASN A 24 11.38 1.16 -8.06
N LEU A 25 10.34 0.36 -7.81
CA LEU A 25 9.00 0.68 -8.29
C LEU A 25 8.11 0.92 -7.08
N LEU A 26 7.97 2.20 -6.74
CA LEU A 26 6.83 2.76 -6.02
C LEU A 26 5.58 1.99 -6.45
N TYR A 27 5.06 1.13 -5.57
CA TYR A 27 3.65 0.76 -5.60
C TYR A 27 2.86 1.97 -5.13
N GLU A 28 2.90 3.06 -5.92
CA GLU A 28 1.83 4.04 -5.88
C GLU A 28 0.56 3.27 -6.26
N ILE A 29 -0.38 3.16 -5.32
CA ILE A 29 -1.79 3.11 -5.69
C ILE A 29 -1.95 4.26 -6.70
N PRO A 30 -2.29 4.00 -7.98
CA PRO A 30 -2.14 5.01 -9.00
C PRO A 30 -2.82 6.30 -8.56
N LYS A 31 -2.04 7.36 -8.33
CA LYS A 31 -2.55 8.73 -8.30
C LYS A 31 -3.00 9.01 -9.72
N TYR A 32 -4.26 8.66 -10.02
CA TYR A 32 -4.84 8.81 -11.35
C TYR A 32 -4.69 10.25 -11.82
N CYS A 33 -3.71 10.47 -12.69
CA CYS A 33 -3.43 11.75 -13.32
C CYS A 33 -4.58 12.13 -14.27
N ARG A 34 -5.02 13.38 -14.13
CA ARG A 34 -5.82 14.15 -15.08
C ARG A 34 -5.19 14.09 -16.48
N CYS A 35 -5.73 13.26 -17.36
CA CYS A 35 -5.50 13.36 -18.80
C CYS A 35 -6.87 13.29 -19.49
N MET A 36 -7.48 14.46 -19.67
CA MET A 36 -8.72 14.62 -20.45
C MET A 36 -8.33 14.70 -21.92
N ALA A 37 -8.34 13.57 -22.62
CA ALA A 37 -8.42 13.57 -24.07
C ALA A 37 -9.88 13.81 -24.46
N PHE A 38 -10.16 14.90 -25.18
CA PHE A 38 -11.48 15.22 -25.68
C PHE A 38 -11.85 14.25 -26.81
N ILE A 39 -12.57 13.18 -26.46
CA ILE A 39 -13.25 12.32 -27.42
C ILE A 39 -14.63 12.96 -27.66
N THR A 40 -14.94 13.31 -28.90
CA THR A 40 -16.27 13.80 -29.28
C THR A 40 -17.30 12.69 -29.07
N PRO A 41 -18.36 12.90 -28.27
CA PRO A 41 -19.31 11.84 -27.93
C PRO A 41 -20.23 11.48 -29.11
N SER A 42 -20.40 10.17 -29.32
CA SER A 42 -21.40 9.58 -30.24
C SER A 42 -22.84 9.98 -29.84
N PRO A 43 -23.82 10.08 -30.76
CA PRO A 43 -25.21 10.40 -30.42
C PRO A 43 -25.83 9.48 -29.36
N ASP A 44 -25.50 8.18 -29.37
CA ASP A 44 -25.98 7.20 -28.39
C ASP A 44 -25.45 7.46 -26.97
N PHE A 45 -24.27 8.08 -26.86
CA PHE A 45 -23.61 8.41 -25.59
C PHE A 45 -24.42 9.44 -24.77
N LYS A 46 -25.06 10.41 -25.45
CA LYS A 46 -25.88 11.44 -24.77
C LYS A 46 -27.15 10.86 -24.16
N SER A 47 -27.73 9.82 -24.76
CA SER A 47 -28.95 9.19 -24.24
C SER A 47 -28.66 8.36 -22.99
N SER A 48 -27.58 7.55 -23.01
CA SER A 48 -27.18 6.75 -21.85
C SER A 48 -26.69 7.61 -20.68
N SER A 49 -25.99 8.72 -20.94
CA SER A 49 -25.57 9.64 -19.87
C SER A 49 -26.76 10.28 -19.17
N ASN A 50 -27.83 10.66 -19.90
CA ASN A 50 -29.01 11.29 -19.33
C ASN A 50 -29.81 10.34 -18.43
N LEU A 51 -29.94 9.07 -18.81
CA LEU A 51 -30.63 8.06 -18.00
C LEU A 51 -29.87 7.73 -16.72
N THR A 52 -28.54 7.63 -16.77
CA THR A 52 -27.71 7.43 -15.58
C THR A 52 -27.85 8.60 -14.60
N MET A 53 -27.97 9.82 -15.11
CA MET A 53 -28.16 11.02 -14.30
C MET A 53 -29.54 11.06 -13.64
N GLU A 54 -30.61 10.73 -14.38
CA GLU A 54 -31.96 10.63 -13.82
C GLU A 54 -32.04 9.58 -12.70
N ILE A 55 -31.39 8.43 -12.88
CA ILE A 55 -31.30 7.39 -11.83
C ILE A 55 -30.60 7.96 -10.60
N ILE A 56 -29.45 8.62 -10.76
CA ILE A 56 -28.67 9.16 -9.64
C ILE A 56 -29.41 10.29 -8.91
N GLU A 57 -30.12 11.16 -9.64
CA GLU A 57 -30.99 12.19 -9.07
C GLU A 57 -32.16 11.59 -8.29
N ASN A 58 -32.73 10.47 -8.76
CA ASN A 58 -33.80 9.73 -8.06
C ASN A 58 -33.33 9.15 -6.72
N TYR A 59 -32.04 8.85 -6.55
CA TYR A 59 -31.46 8.49 -5.24
C TYR A 59 -31.09 9.71 -4.38
N GLY A 60 -31.54 10.91 -4.75
CA GLY A 60 -31.44 12.12 -3.93
C GLY A 60 -30.15 12.91 -4.12
N MET A 61 -29.31 12.59 -5.12
CA MET A 61 -28.12 13.38 -5.43
C MET A 61 -28.50 14.68 -6.13
N LYS A 62 -28.18 15.81 -5.49
CA LYS A 62 -28.46 17.16 -6.01
C LYS A 62 -27.19 17.99 -6.26
N ASP A 63 -26.02 17.44 -5.97
CA ASP A 63 -24.77 18.18 -6.14
C ASP A 63 -24.40 18.28 -7.63
N LYS A 64 -24.68 19.45 -8.20
CA LYS A 64 -24.41 19.76 -9.60
C LYS A 64 -22.94 19.59 -9.98
N LYS A 65 -22.00 19.80 -9.05
CA LYS A 65 -20.56 19.65 -9.31
C LYS A 65 -20.19 18.18 -9.52
N THR A 66 -20.60 17.29 -8.62
CA THR A 66 -20.37 15.84 -8.75
C THR A 66 -21.05 15.28 -9.99
N LEU A 67 -22.27 15.71 -10.28
CA LEU A 67 -23.00 15.35 -11.50
C LEU A 67 -22.28 15.79 -12.78
N GLN A 68 -21.65 16.98 -12.79
CA GLN A 68 -20.85 17.45 -13.92
C GLN A 68 -19.56 16.63 -14.12
N VAL A 69 -18.88 16.24 -13.02
CA VAL A 69 -17.70 15.36 -13.07
C VAL A 69 -18.07 14.00 -13.66
N LEU A 70 -19.20 13.44 -13.23
CA LEU A 70 -19.70 12.16 -13.73
C LEU A 70 -19.91 12.17 -15.25
N VAL A 71 -20.58 13.21 -15.78
CA VAL A 71 -20.83 13.37 -17.23
C VAL A 71 -19.52 13.50 -18.03
N SER A 72 -18.49 14.06 -17.38
CA SER A 72 -17.19 14.27 -18.00
C SER A 72 -16.31 13.01 -18.07
N MET A 73 -16.76 11.89 -17.48
CA MET A 73 -16.02 10.62 -17.44
C MET A 73 -16.67 9.55 -18.33
N PRO A 74 -16.13 9.28 -19.54
CA PRO A 74 -16.69 8.31 -20.47
C PRO A 74 -16.79 6.89 -19.90
N SER A 75 -15.87 6.52 -19.01
CA SER A 75 -15.84 5.19 -18.36
C SER A 75 -17.02 4.92 -17.43
N LEU A 76 -17.71 5.97 -16.95
CA LEU A 76 -18.83 5.88 -16.03
C LEU A 76 -20.18 6.02 -16.75
N THR A 77 -20.22 6.90 -17.76
CA THR A 77 -21.43 7.13 -18.58
C THR A 77 -21.64 6.06 -19.64
N SER A 78 -20.59 5.32 -20.03
CA SER A 78 -20.71 4.15 -20.93
C SER A 78 -21.30 2.92 -20.25
N VAL A 79 -21.41 2.92 -18.92
CA VAL A 79 -21.98 1.80 -18.16
C VAL A 79 -23.50 1.80 -18.30
N ASN A 80 -24.09 0.62 -18.46
CA ASN A 80 -25.54 0.46 -18.55
C ASN A 80 -26.24 1.07 -17.31
N PRO A 81 -27.24 1.96 -17.50
CA PRO A 81 -28.03 2.54 -16.41
C PRO A 81 -28.64 1.51 -15.44
N ASP A 82 -29.03 0.32 -15.91
CA ASP A 82 -29.54 -0.77 -15.07
C ASP A 82 -28.46 -1.34 -14.13
N THR A 83 -27.21 -1.39 -14.58
CA THR A 83 -26.07 -1.81 -13.75
C THR A 83 -25.83 -0.78 -12.64
N TRP A 84 -25.88 0.50 -12.98
CA TRP A 84 -25.84 1.59 -12.00
C TRP A 84 -26.91 1.44 -10.93
N LYS A 85 -28.18 1.26 -11.35
CA LYS A 85 -29.30 1.07 -10.45
C LYS A 85 -29.09 -0.13 -9.51
N LYS A 86 -28.71 -1.29 -10.06
CA LYS A 86 -28.47 -2.50 -9.26
C LYS A 86 -27.34 -2.33 -8.23
N ILE A 87 -26.25 -1.66 -8.61
CA ILE A 87 -25.12 -1.40 -7.69
C ILE A 87 -25.53 -0.40 -6.59
N LEU A 88 -26.24 0.66 -6.96
CA LEU A 88 -26.79 1.65 -6.02
C LEU A 88 -27.75 0.97 -5.04
N ASP A 89 -28.69 0.16 -5.52
CA ASP A 89 -29.65 -0.57 -4.67
C ASP A 89 -28.93 -1.47 -3.67
N VAL A 90 -27.94 -2.26 -4.12
CA VAL A 90 -27.16 -3.14 -3.25
C VAL A 90 -26.42 -2.36 -2.17
N LEU A 91 -25.64 -1.34 -2.55
CA LEU A 91 -24.83 -0.59 -1.60
C LEU A 91 -25.68 0.27 -0.66
N ILE A 92 -26.73 0.91 -1.14
CA ILE A 92 -27.63 1.73 -0.30
C ILE A 92 -28.34 0.87 0.73
N THR A 93 -28.79 -0.34 0.35
CA THR A 93 -29.39 -1.31 1.29
C THR A 93 -28.43 -1.68 2.43
N HIS A 94 -27.11 -1.56 2.21
CA HIS A 94 -26.08 -1.81 3.23
C HIS A 94 -25.54 -0.55 3.94
N GLY A 95 -26.26 0.57 3.78
CA GLY A 95 -26.04 1.81 4.53
C GLY A 95 -24.98 2.74 3.92
N PHE A 96 -24.69 2.59 2.63
CA PHE A 96 -23.95 3.59 1.87
C PHE A 96 -24.92 4.67 1.37
N SER A 97 -24.49 5.94 1.34
CA SER A 97 -25.28 6.98 0.66
C SER A 97 -25.04 6.90 -0.85
N ALA A 98 -26.01 7.34 -1.65
CA ALA A 98 -25.83 7.43 -3.11
C ALA A 98 -24.60 8.29 -3.48
N MET A 99 -24.37 9.37 -2.73
CA MET A 99 -23.21 10.24 -2.91
C MET A 99 -21.88 9.49 -2.70
N ASN A 100 -21.80 8.65 -1.67
CA ASN A 100 -20.60 7.86 -1.40
C ASN A 100 -20.38 6.84 -2.53
N VAL A 101 -21.44 6.20 -3.04
CA VAL A 101 -21.31 5.23 -4.14
C VAL A 101 -20.80 5.89 -5.42
N VAL A 102 -21.31 7.07 -5.76
CA VAL A 102 -20.85 7.82 -6.93
C VAL A 102 -19.41 8.29 -6.75
N ASP A 103 -19.05 8.81 -5.58
CA ASP A 103 -17.66 9.19 -5.28
C ASP A 103 -16.69 8.00 -5.41
N MET A 104 -17.07 6.84 -4.86
CA MET A 104 -16.30 5.60 -5.00
C MET A 104 -16.15 5.19 -6.48
N ALA A 105 -17.22 5.31 -7.28
CA ALA A 105 -17.18 5.00 -8.71
C ALA A 105 -16.30 6.00 -9.50
N ILE A 106 -16.29 7.28 -9.12
CA ILE A 106 -15.41 8.31 -9.71
C ILE A 106 -13.95 7.97 -9.46
N ARG A 107 -13.59 7.59 -8.23
CA ARG A 107 -12.21 7.21 -7.86
C ARG A 107 -11.80 5.84 -8.36
N HIS A 108 -12.76 4.92 -8.52
CA HIS A 108 -12.51 3.56 -9.02
C HIS A 108 -13.60 3.10 -10.00
N PRO A 109 -13.53 3.52 -11.29
CA PRO A 109 -14.56 3.19 -12.29
C PRO A 109 -14.77 1.69 -12.52
N ASN A 110 -13.75 0.87 -12.23
CA ASN A 110 -13.85 -0.59 -12.32
C ASN A 110 -14.83 -1.20 -11.30
N LEU A 111 -15.25 -0.45 -10.28
CA LEU A 111 -16.34 -0.83 -9.37
C LEU A 111 -17.61 -1.21 -10.15
N LEU A 112 -17.94 -0.45 -11.18
CA LEU A 112 -19.14 -0.64 -12.00
C LEU A 112 -19.06 -1.80 -12.99
N LYS A 113 -17.85 -2.35 -13.21
CA LYS A 113 -17.65 -3.56 -14.02
C LYS A 113 -17.88 -4.83 -13.22
N SER A 114 -17.95 -4.74 -11.89
CA SER A 114 -18.21 -5.89 -11.02
C SER A 114 -19.69 -6.25 -11.04
N SER A 115 -20.00 -7.55 -11.00
CA SER A 115 -21.40 -7.97 -10.85
C SER A 115 -21.93 -7.57 -9.47
N PRO A 116 -23.22 -7.16 -9.36
CA PRO A 116 -23.81 -6.80 -8.07
C PRO A 116 -23.69 -7.92 -7.01
N GLN A 117 -23.77 -9.18 -7.44
CA GLN A 117 -23.63 -10.34 -6.56
C GLN A 117 -22.22 -10.48 -6.01
N LYS A 118 -21.18 -10.30 -6.85
CA LYS A 118 -19.78 -10.35 -6.41
C LYS A 118 -19.50 -9.20 -5.44
N LEU A 119 -19.99 -8.00 -5.75
CA LEU A 119 -19.83 -6.82 -4.91
C LEU A 119 -20.47 -7.04 -3.53
N LEU A 120 -21.69 -7.58 -3.50
CA LEU A 120 -22.38 -7.95 -2.26
C LEU A 120 -21.61 -9.00 -1.45
N GLN A 121 -21.11 -10.05 -2.10
CA GLN A 121 -20.31 -11.08 -1.44
C GLN A 121 -19.04 -10.49 -0.82
N THR A 122 -18.37 -9.61 -1.55
CA THR A 122 -17.12 -8.96 -1.12
C THR A 122 -17.38 -8.03 0.06
N TRP A 123 -18.44 -7.23 -0.01
CA TRP A 123 -18.90 -6.40 1.10
C TRP A 123 -19.21 -7.22 2.36
N ASN A 124 -19.97 -8.31 2.24
CA ASN A 124 -20.30 -9.16 3.38
C ASN A 124 -19.05 -9.80 3.99
N THR A 125 -18.07 -10.19 3.14
CA THR A 125 -16.78 -10.71 3.60
C THR A 125 -16.04 -9.69 4.46
N TRP A 126 -15.95 -8.43 4.02
CA TRP A 126 -15.34 -7.36 4.82
C TRP A 126 -16.09 -7.09 6.12
N ALA A 127 -17.42 -7.04 6.06
CA ALA A 127 -18.27 -6.82 7.23
C ALA A 127 -18.15 -7.93 8.28
N GLU A 128 -17.98 -9.18 7.84
CA GLU A 128 -17.81 -10.35 8.71
C GLU A 128 -16.40 -10.39 9.33
N ILE A 129 -15.34 -10.26 8.53
CA ILE A 129 -13.95 -10.38 8.99
C ILE A 129 -13.59 -9.30 10.01
N LEU A 130 -13.95 -8.05 9.72
CA LEU A 130 -13.62 -6.93 10.61
C LEU A 130 -14.54 -6.88 11.84
N ASN A 131 -15.60 -7.69 11.85
CA ASN A 131 -16.62 -7.76 12.91
C ASN A 131 -17.20 -6.39 13.31
N GLN A 132 -17.12 -5.41 12.41
CA GLN A 132 -17.53 -4.02 12.61
C GLN A 132 -17.97 -3.41 11.27
N ARG A 133 -19.28 -3.38 11.03
CA ARG A 133 -19.85 -2.89 9.76
C ARG A 133 -19.53 -1.43 9.46
N SER A 134 -19.43 -0.58 10.49
CA SER A 134 -19.03 0.82 10.32
C SER A 134 -17.58 0.94 9.84
N SER A 135 -16.66 0.22 10.47
CA SER A 135 -15.24 0.22 10.11
C SER A 135 -15.02 -0.35 8.70
N ALA A 136 -15.70 -1.46 8.36
CA ALA A 136 -15.69 -2.01 7.01
C ALA A 136 -16.24 -1.03 5.97
N ARG A 137 -17.30 -0.27 6.31
CA ARG A 137 -17.85 0.77 5.44
C ARG A 137 -16.84 1.89 5.21
N SER A 138 -16.27 2.44 6.28
CA SER A 138 -15.25 3.50 6.18
C SER A 138 -14.07 3.05 5.32
N LEU A 139 -13.58 1.83 5.56
CA LEU A 139 -12.47 1.26 4.79
C LEU A 139 -12.76 1.18 3.30
N VAL A 140 -13.93 0.65 2.92
CA VAL A 140 -14.33 0.52 1.52
C VAL A 140 -14.63 1.88 0.88
N MET A 141 -15.19 2.82 1.64
CA MET A 141 -15.39 4.19 1.16
C MET A 141 -14.06 4.87 0.90
N GLU A 142 -13.08 4.76 1.78
CA GLU A 142 -11.75 5.34 1.58
C GLU A 142 -11.00 4.63 0.44
N HIS A 143 -11.13 3.30 0.33
CA HIS A 143 -10.42 2.46 -0.63
C HIS A 143 -11.36 1.54 -1.45
N PRO A 144 -12.04 2.07 -2.49
CA PRO A 144 -13.04 1.32 -3.26
C PRO A 144 -12.51 0.08 -3.98
N VAL A 145 -11.19 0.03 -4.20
CA VAL A 145 -10.50 -1.13 -4.78
C VAL A 145 -10.74 -2.41 -3.97
N PHE A 146 -11.01 -2.31 -2.67
CA PHE A 146 -11.28 -3.46 -1.80
C PHE A 146 -12.59 -4.19 -2.14
N LEU A 147 -13.53 -3.55 -2.84
CA LEU A 147 -14.73 -4.21 -3.38
C LEU A 147 -14.47 -5.03 -4.64
N SER A 148 -13.28 -4.93 -5.23
CA SER A 148 -12.90 -5.68 -6.44
C SER A 148 -12.22 -7.00 -6.13
N LEU A 149 -11.76 -7.18 -4.88
CA LEU A 149 -11.04 -8.37 -4.41
C LEU A 149 -11.94 -9.59 -4.36
N SER A 150 -11.35 -10.79 -4.39
CA SER A 150 -12.09 -12.03 -4.18
C SER A 150 -12.28 -12.32 -2.69
N LYS A 151 -13.34 -13.05 -2.34
CA LYS A 151 -13.57 -13.51 -0.95
C LYS A 151 -12.36 -14.30 -0.41
N GLY A 152 -11.75 -15.15 -1.25
CA GLY A 152 -10.61 -15.97 -0.86
C GLY A 152 -9.38 -15.14 -0.50
N ASP A 153 -9.07 -14.14 -1.34
CA ASP A 153 -7.91 -13.26 -1.12
C ASP A 153 -8.07 -12.42 0.15
N ILE A 154 -9.27 -11.88 0.39
CA ILE A 154 -9.55 -11.09 1.59
C ILE A 154 -9.37 -11.96 2.84
N ILE A 155 -9.99 -13.14 2.88
CA ILE A 155 -9.90 -14.04 4.03
C ILE A 155 -8.44 -14.44 4.27
N SER A 156 -7.76 -14.94 3.23
CA SER A 156 -6.38 -15.40 3.33
C SER A 156 -5.46 -14.28 3.83
N ARG A 157 -5.56 -13.09 3.24
CA ARG A 157 -4.72 -11.94 3.63
C ARG A 157 -5.02 -11.45 5.04
N CYS A 158 -6.30 -11.31 5.42
CA CYS A 158 -6.66 -10.86 6.75
C CYS A 158 -6.26 -11.87 7.83
N GLU A 159 -6.29 -13.17 7.53
CA GLU A 159 -5.79 -14.21 8.44
C GLU A 159 -4.27 -14.13 8.63
N GLN A 160 -3.51 -13.92 7.56
CA GLN A 160 -2.07 -13.67 7.63
C GLN A 160 -1.75 -12.42 8.46
N LEU A 161 -2.45 -11.31 8.21
CA LEU A 161 -2.28 -10.08 8.98
C LEU A 161 -2.68 -10.27 10.44
N ARG A 162 -3.72 -11.06 10.72
CA ARG A 162 -4.10 -11.40 12.09
C ARG A 162 -3.03 -12.24 12.77
N ALA A 163 -2.36 -13.15 12.08
CA ALA A 163 -1.28 -13.94 12.66
C ALA A 163 -0.11 -13.05 13.12
N VAL A 164 0.21 -11.99 12.37
CA VAL A 164 1.25 -11.02 12.73
C VAL A 164 0.76 -10.06 13.82
N THR A 165 -0.43 -9.50 13.67
CA THR A 165 -0.95 -8.44 14.56
C THR A 165 -1.62 -8.94 15.84
N GLY A 166 -2.00 -10.21 15.88
CA GLY A 166 -2.71 -10.85 17.00
C GLY A 166 -4.21 -10.50 17.12
N SER A 167 -4.75 -9.54 16.37
CA SER A 167 -6.14 -9.11 16.52
C SER A 167 -6.75 -8.50 15.25
N TYR A 168 -7.99 -8.89 14.95
CA TYR A 168 -8.79 -8.26 13.87
C TYR A 168 -9.03 -6.77 14.07
N LYS A 169 -9.01 -6.27 15.32
CA LYS A 169 -9.08 -4.83 15.59
C LYS A 169 -7.85 -4.11 15.04
N PHE A 170 -6.67 -4.69 15.20
CA PHE A 170 -5.43 -4.13 14.66
C PHE A 170 -5.35 -4.29 13.15
N VAL A 171 -5.86 -5.40 12.60
CA VAL A 171 -6.05 -5.54 11.14
C VAL A 171 -6.97 -4.43 10.59
N ALA A 172 -8.06 -4.09 11.26
CA ALA A 172 -8.93 -3.00 10.82
C ALA A 172 -8.19 -1.64 10.85
N ASN A 173 -7.45 -1.36 11.92
CA ASN A 173 -6.73 -0.09 12.09
C ASN A 173 -5.62 0.08 11.06
N ILE A 174 -4.84 -0.97 10.82
CA ILE A 174 -3.73 -0.95 9.87
C ILE A 174 -4.25 -0.85 8.43
N LEU A 175 -5.33 -1.54 8.07
CA LEU A 175 -5.92 -1.45 6.72
C LEU A 175 -6.50 -0.06 6.42
N SER A 176 -7.05 0.61 7.44
CA SER A 176 -7.60 1.97 7.29
C SER A 176 -6.50 3.03 7.10
N ARG A 177 -5.28 2.75 7.56
CA ARG A 177 -4.13 3.68 7.46
C ARG A 177 -3.19 3.34 6.32
N CYS A 178 -2.99 2.05 6.11
CA CYS A 178 -2.04 1.45 5.20
C CYS A 178 -2.76 0.45 4.28
N PRO A 179 -3.64 0.89 3.38
CA PRO A 179 -4.38 0.02 2.47
C PRO A 179 -3.46 -0.83 1.56
N GLN A 180 -2.26 -0.35 1.27
CA GLN A 180 -1.24 -1.04 0.47
C GLN A 180 -0.80 -2.36 1.10
N ILE A 181 -0.99 -2.54 2.41
CA ILE A 181 -0.69 -3.80 3.10
C ILE A 181 -1.56 -4.95 2.58
N MET A 182 -2.68 -4.70 1.89
CA MET A 182 -3.37 -5.78 1.19
C MET A 182 -2.55 -6.44 0.08
N PHE A 183 -1.53 -5.74 -0.44
CA PHE A 183 -0.77 -6.14 -1.63
C PHE A 183 0.73 -6.30 -1.36
N GLN A 184 1.25 -5.79 -0.23
CA GLN A 184 2.65 -5.93 0.17
C GLN A 184 2.97 -7.36 0.66
N SER A 185 4.26 -7.73 0.62
CA SER A 185 4.69 -9.01 1.15
C SER A 185 4.59 -9.04 2.69
N LEU A 186 4.41 -10.22 3.28
CA LEU A 186 4.49 -10.36 4.74
C LEU A 186 5.90 -10.11 5.27
N SER A 187 6.92 -10.47 4.48
CA SER A 187 8.31 -10.27 4.90
C SER A 187 8.65 -8.78 5.07
N GLU A 188 8.17 -7.90 4.19
CA GLU A 188 8.35 -6.45 4.36
C GLU A 188 7.69 -5.94 5.64
N LEU A 189 6.46 -6.39 5.92
CA LEU A 189 5.73 -6.04 7.14
C LEU A 189 6.47 -6.52 8.41
N GLU A 190 6.97 -7.76 8.38
CA GLU A 190 7.76 -8.35 9.46
C GLU A 190 9.06 -7.58 9.69
N GLN A 191 9.79 -7.23 8.62
CA GLN A 191 11.03 -6.45 8.73
C GLN A 191 10.81 -5.08 9.39
N VAL A 192 9.73 -4.38 9.01
CA VAL A 192 9.39 -3.08 9.63
C VAL A 192 8.97 -3.28 11.09
N THR A 193 8.15 -4.29 11.37
CA THR A 193 7.70 -4.62 12.74
C THR A 193 8.89 -4.97 13.65
N ASP A 194 9.82 -5.76 13.15
CA ASP A 194 11.05 -6.15 13.85
C ASP A 194 11.95 -4.94 14.07
N TYR A 195 12.08 -4.04 13.11
CA TYR A 195 12.87 -2.82 13.28
C TYR A 195 12.26 -1.90 14.36
N ILE A 196 10.95 -1.67 14.33
CA ILE A 196 10.26 -0.84 15.33
C ILE A 196 10.38 -1.45 16.73
N SER A 197 10.24 -2.78 16.86
CA SER A 197 10.30 -3.45 18.15
C SER A 197 11.72 -3.60 18.69
N THR A 198 12.72 -3.85 17.85
CA THR A 198 14.09 -4.16 18.29
C THR A 198 15.05 -2.98 18.22
N LYS A 199 14.94 -2.12 17.20
CA LYS A 199 15.85 -0.98 16.99
C LYS A 199 15.29 0.31 17.56
N MET A 200 14.00 0.59 17.34
CA MET A 200 13.34 1.75 17.95
C MET A 200 12.90 1.47 19.39
N VAL A 201 12.70 0.20 19.75
CA VAL A 201 12.27 -0.28 21.09
C VAL A 201 10.94 0.36 21.51
N VAL A 202 10.01 0.50 20.57
CA VAL A 202 8.66 1.01 20.88
C VAL A 202 7.89 -0.06 21.66
N ARG A 203 7.62 0.19 22.94
CA ARG A 203 6.99 -0.83 23.82
C ARG A 203 5.48 -0.92 23.67
N ASN A 204 4.83 0.19 23.30
CA ASN A 204 3.39 0.22 23.13
C ASN A 204 2.99 -0.39 21.78
N VAL A 205 2.69 -1.69 21.78
CA VAL A 205 2.29 -2.44 20.58
C VAL A 205 1.09 -1.81 19.86
N ALA A 206 0.18 -1.14 20.56
CA ALA A 206 -0.96 -0.49 19.92
C ALA A 206 -0.55 0.66 18.98
N GLU A 207 0.62 1.27 19.22
CA GLU A 207 1.16 2.38 18.42
C GLU A 207 1.57 1.95 17.01
N TYR A 208 1.98 0.69 16.86
CA TYR A 208 2.40 0.07 15.60
C TYR A 208 1.22 0.09 14.62
N TYR A 209 0.03 -0.25 15.11
CA TYR A 209 -1.18 -0.42 14.29
C TYR A 209 -2.03 0.85 14.21
N ASN A 210 -1.73 1.86 15.04
CA ASN A 210 -2.43 3.14 15.06
C ASN A 210 -1.66 4.25 14.31
N SER A 211 -0.52 3.92 13.70
CA SER A 211 0.27 4.79 12.84
C SER A 211 0.38 4.21 11.42
N THR A 212 0.96 4.97 10.50
CA THR A 212 1.28 4.58 9.13
C THR A 212 2.66 3.91 9.00
N ALA A 213 3.38 3.73 10.12
CA ALA A 213 4.74 3.19 10.14
C ALA A 213 4.87 1.84 9.42
N LEU A 214 3.92 0.93 9.65
CA LEU A 214 3.90 -0.40 9.01
C LEU A 214 3.59 -0.38 7.51
N GLY A 215 3.10 0.76 7.01
CA GLY A 215 2.89 0.97 5.58
C GLY A 215 4.10 1.52 4.84
N CYS A 216 5.11 2.00 5.57
CA CYS A 216 6.36 2.52 5.03
C CYS A 216 7.30 1.37 4.63
N THR A 217 8.26 1.68 3.76
CA THR A 217 9.41 0.81 3.51
C THR A 217 10.33 0.78 4.72
N LEU A 218 11.13 -0.30 4.84
CA LEU A 218 12.14 -0.39 5.89
C LEU A 218 13.16 0.77 5.83
N GLU A 219 13.47 1.24 4.62
CA GLU A 219 14.40 2.35 4.40
C GLU A 219 13.83 3.68 4.91
N GLU A 220 12.56 3.99 4.63
CA GLU A 220 11.90 5.19 5.16
C GLU A 220 11.86 5.18 6.69
N VAL A 221 11.56 4.02 7.30
CA VAL A 221 11.55 3.86 8.76
C VAL A 221 12.93 4.06 9.36
N LYS A 222 13.96 3.43 8.79
CA LYS A 222 15.36 3.62 9.19
C LYS A 222 15.78 5.08 9.06
N THR A 223 15.44 5.72 7.96
CA THR A 223 15.87 7.09 7.65
C THR A 223 15.29 8.09 8.64
N ARG A 224 13.96 8.07 8.89
CA ARG A 224 13.34 8.96 9.88
C ARG A 224 13.86 8.68 11.30
N HIS A 225 13.98 7.40 11.69
CA HIS A 225 14.47 7.04 13.01
C HIS A 225 15.93 7.48 13.23
N GLU A 226 16.84 7.12 12.32
CA GLU A 226 18.27 7.45 12.43
C GLU A 226 18.49 8.96 12.41
N PHE A 227 17.73 9.69 11.59
CA PHE A 227 17.79 11.15 11.59
C PHE A 227 17.47 11.74 12.97
N LEU A 228 16.38 11.29 13.60
CA LEU A 228 16.02 11.76 14.94
C LEU A 228 17.06 11.36 15.99
N VAL A 229 17.67 10.18 15.88
CA VAL A 229 18.77 9.77 16.77
C VAL A 229 19.97 10.71 16.62
N ARG A 230 20.38 11.02 15.38
CA ARG A 230 21.51 11.92 15.11
C ARG A 230 21.23 13.38 15.47
N CYS A 231 19.98 13.83 15.37
CA CYS A 231 19.54 15.13 15.88
C CYS A 231 19.38 15.16 17.41
N GLY A 232 19.55 14.03 18.11
CA GLY A 232 19.33 13.93 19.56
C GLY A 232 17.86 14.08 19.97
N LYS A 233 16.93 13.88 19.03
CA LYS A 233 15.47 13.95 19.22
C LYS A 233 14.82 12.59 19.50
N TYR A 234 15.58 11.50 19.33
CA TYR A 234 15.16 10.16 19.71
C TYR A 234 16.23 9.50 20.56
N VAL A 235 15.84 9.03 21.74
CA VAL A 235 16.70 8.25 22.63
C VAL A 235 16.18 6.81 22.65
N THR A 236 16.97 5.86 22.16
CA THR A 236 16.59 4.44 22.15
C THR A 236 16.38 3.94 23.59
N PRO A 237 15.16 3.50 23.95
CA PRO A 237 14.86 2.99 25.29
C PRO A 237 15.79 1.85 25.71
N ASN A 238 16.32 1.92 26.93
CA ASN A 238 17.11 0.82 27.50
C ASN A 238 16.17 -0.30 27.98
N LEU A 239 16.33 -1.52 27.44
CA LEU A 239 15.52 -2.69 27.79
C LEU A 239 15.55 -3.04 29.30
N LYS A 240 16.62 -2.68 30.02
CA LYS A 240 16.75 -2.92 31.46
C LYS A 240 16.09 -1.85 32.33
N GLN A 241 15.79 -0.69 31.75
CA GLN A 241 15.17 0.44 32.47
C GLN A 241 13.65 0.26 32.51
N SER A 242 13.04 0.58 33.66
CA SER A 242 11.60 0.42 33.86
C SER A 242 10.79 1.19 32.82
N GLU A 243 9.65 0.63 32.41
CA GLU A 243 8.76 1.23 31.40
C GLU A 243 8.22 2.61 31.79
N LYS A 244 8.28 2.95 33.08
CA LYS A 244 7.73 4.19 33.61
C LYS A 244 8.63 5.41 33.41
N VAL A 245 9.88 5.24 32.99
CA VAL A 245 10.76 6.38 32.68
C VAL A 245 10.44 6.86 31.26
N PRO A 246 9.83 8.04 31.08
CA PRO A 246 9.52 8.56 29.76
C PRO A 246 10.82 8.91 29.04
N THR A 247 11.00 8.46 27.80
CA THR A 247 12.13 8.88 26.96
C THR A 247 11.96 10.28 26.38
N GLY A 248 10.72 10.77 26.32
CA GLY A 248 10.39 12.02 25.62
C GLY A 248 10.41 11.90 24.09
N ASN A 249 10.53 10.69 23.56
CA ASN A 249 10.47 10.45 22.11
C ASN A 249 9.08 10.78 21.57
N ALA A 250 9.05 11.35 20.36
CA ALA A 250 7.82 11.50 19.59
C ALA A 250 7.17 10.12 19.31
N SER A 251 5.85 10.10 19.20
CA SER A 251 5.13 8.86 18.87
C SER A 251 5.32 8.46 17.41
N LEU A 252 5.06 7.19 17.04
CA LEU A 252 5.06 6.73 15.67
C LEU A 252 4.09 7.53 14.79
N THR A 253 2.96 7.99 15.33
CA THR A 253 2.04 8.86 14.56
C THR A 253 2.66 10.22 14.29
N GLU A 254 3.40 10.79 15.24
CA GLU A 254 4.11 12.05 15.02
C GLU A 254 5.28 11.88 14.04
N ILE A 255 5.98 10.74 14.12
CA ILE A 255 7.13 10.43 13.29
C ILE A 255 6.72 10.07 11.85
N PHE A 256 5.65 9.29 11.65
CA PHE A 256 5.30 8.69 10.34
C PHE A 256 4.05 9.28 9.69
N ASP A 257 3.07 9.76 10.45
CA ASP A 257 1.80 10.28 9.89
C ASP A 257 1.91 11.77 9.50
N THR A 258 3.13 12.30 9.44
CA THR A 258 3.47 13.68 9.10
C THR A 258 4.16 13.77 7.74
N SER A 259 3.93 14.90 7.06
CA SER A 259 4.68 15.26 5.85
C SER A 259 6.18 15.41 6.16
N GLU A 260 7.05 15.34 5.14
CA GLU A 260 8.49 15.51 5.36
C GLU A 260 8.84 16.89 5.94
N GLU A 261 8.15 17.94 5.51
CA GLU A 261 8.33 19.30 6.03
C GLU A 261 7.96 19.38 7.51
N GLU A 262 6.81 18.83 7.90
CA GLU A 262 6.37 18.84 9.29
C GLU A 262 7.25 17.94 10.17
N PHE A 263 7.66 16.78 9.65
CA PHE A 263 8.62 15.91 10.32
C PHE A 263 9.94 16.63 10.59
N ALA A 264 10.54 17.27 9.58
CA ALA A 264 11.82 17.96 9.71
C ALA A 264 11.71 19.15 10.69
N THR A 265 10.72 20.02 10.49
CA THR A 265 10.62 21.28 11.24
C THR A 265 10.07 21.10 12.65
N ARG A 266 8.99 20.33 12.81
CA ARG A 266 8.28 20.21 14.09
C ARG A 266 8.85 19.11 14.98
N ILE A 267 9.25 17.97 14.38
CA ILE A 267 9.71 16.80 15.14
C ILE A 267 11.23 16.80 15.31
N ALA A 268 11.96 16.93 14.20
CA ALA A 268 13.43 16.95 14.23
C ALA A 268 14.01 18.32 14.65
N GLY A 269 13.28 19.42 14.41
CA GLY A 269 13.69 20.77 14.77
C GLY A 269 14.74 21.37 13.84
N VAL A 270 14.67 21.01 12.56
CA VAL A 270 15.63 21.37 11.49
C VAL A 270 14.88 21.79 10.23
N THR A 271 15.60 22.29 9.23
CA THR A 271 15.02 22.65 7.92
C THR A 271 14.69 21.41 7.09
N LEU A 272 13.77 21.54 6.14
CA LEU A 272 13.45 20.47 5.19
C LEU A 272 14.68 20.12 4.34
N GLU A 273 15.46 21.12 3.94
CA GLU A 273 16.68 20.96 3.15
C GLU A 273 17.71 20.09 3.86
N GLU A 274 17.91 20.29 5.17
CA GLU A 274 18.81 19.45 5.98
C GLU A 274 18.36 18.00 6.01
N PHE A 275 17.04 17.75 6.12
CA PHE A 275 16.50 16.39 6.08
C PHE A 275 16.66 15.74 4.70
N VAL A 276 16.39 16.47 3.61
CA VAL A 276 16.55 15.95 2.23
C VAL A 276 18.00 15.59 1.92
N VAL A 277 18.94 16.43 2.37
CA VAL A 277 20.38 16.13 2.25
C VAL A 277 20.75 14.89 3.06
N PHE A 278 20.20 14.76 4.27
CA PHE A 278 20.40 13.57 5.08
C PHE A 278 19.87 12.29 4.43
N GLN A 279 18.67 12.30 3.83
CA GLN A 279 18.11 11.15 3.12
C GLN A 279 19.09 10.63 2.06
N THR A 280 19.66 11.54 1.27
CA THR A 280 20.63 11.20 0.21
C THR A 280 21.92 10.61 0.79
N MET A 281 22.46 11.21 1.85
CA MET A 281 23.69 10.70 2.50
C MET A 281 23.46 9.33 3.16
N TYR A 282 22.32 9.17 3.83
CA TYR A 282 22.00 7.95 4.55
C TYR A 282 21.69 6.77 3.62
N GLU A 283 21.05 7.03 2.48
CA GLU A 283 20.88 5.99 1.45
C GLU A 283 22.23 5.43 0.98
N GLU A 284 23.21 6.30 0.76
CA GLU A 284 24.57 5.89 0.37
C GLU A 284 25.29 5.13 1.49
N GLU A 285 25.16 5.57 2.75
CA GLU A 285 25.67 4.83 3.91
C GLU A 285 25.09 3.41 4.00
N LEU A 286 23.79 3.25 3.72
CA LEU A 286 23.13 1.94 3.72
C LEU A 286 23.63 1.04 2.58
N ARG A 287 23.87 1.61 1.39
CA ARG A 287 24.41 0.86 0.25
C ARG A 287 25.83 0.37 0.50
N GLN A 288 26.69 1.20 1.07
CA GLN A 288 28.06 0.82 1.41
C GLN A 288 28.06 -0.33 2.42
N ARG A 289 27.24 -0.22 3.48
CA ARG A 289 27.13 -1.28 4.48
C ARG A 289 26.57 -2.60 3.93
N ALA A 290 25.70 -2.55 2.92
CA ALA A 290 25.20 -3.74 2.25
C ALA A 290 26.27 -4.39 1.36
N GLY A 291 27.05 -3.60 0.63
CA GLY A 291 28.14 -4.09 -0.23
C GLY A 291 29.28 -4.77 0.54
N ASP A 292 29.61 -4.27 1.73
CA ASP A 292 30.66 -4.86 2.58
C ASP A 292 30.30 -6.28 3.09
N LEU A 293 29.02 -6.60 3.20
CA LEU A 293 28.54 -7.92 3.66
C LEU A 293 28.59 -9.00 2.56
N GLU A 294 28.61 -8.61 1.28
CA GLU A 294 28.72 -9.55 0.16
C GLU A 294 30.19 -9.86 -0.21
N GLY A 295 31.15 -9.14 0.37
CA GLY A 295 32.60 -9.26 0.06
C GLY A 295 33.41 -10.19 0.97
N SER A 296 32.82 -10.89 1.94
CA SER A 296 33.56 -11.69 2.94
C SER A 296 33.45 -13.21 2.82
N GLU A 297 32.94 -13.75 1.72
CA GLU A 297 32.94 -15.21 1.46
C GLU A 297 33.84 -15.53 0.26
N THR A 298 35.14 -15.69 0.52
CA THR A 298 36.10 -16.61 -0.17
C THR A 298 37.53 -16.12 0.08
N ASP A 299 38.17 -16.58 1.15
CA ASP A 299 39.56 -17.04 1.05
C ASP A 299 39.92 -17.96 2.22
N ASP A 300 40.87 -18.86 1.97
CA ASP A 300 41.51 -19.80 2.89
C ASP A 300 40.79 -21.11 3.25
N THR A 301 40.82 -22.06 2.31
CA THR A 301 41.26 -23.43 2.64
C THR A 301 42.18 -23.98 1.54
N ASP A 302 43.45 -23.58 1.55
CA ASP A 302 44.52 -24.30 0.86
C ASP A 302 45.17 -25.26 1.87
N TYR A 303 44.62 -26.48 1.96
CA TYR A 303 45.30 -27.58 2.67
C TYR A 303 46.01 -28.45 1.63
N ASP A 304 47.27 -28.06 1.35
CA ASP A 304 48.25 -28.92 0.69
C ASP A 304 48.35 -30.27 1.42
N THR A 305 47.94 -31.33 0.73
CA THR A 305 48.10 -32.71 1.22
C THR A 305 49.29 -33.33 0.50
N ASP A 306 50.50 -33.01 0.93
CA ASP A 306 51.69 -33.82 0.62
C ASP A 306 51.72 -35.03 1.57
N SER A 307 51.34 -36.20 1.06
CA SER A 307 51.57 -37.50 1.70
C SER A 307 52.40 -38.37 0.78
N ASP A 308 53.72 -38.20 0.88
CA ASP A 308 54.70 -39.18 0.43
C ASP A 308 55.45 -39.73 1.66
N SER A 309 55.21 -41.00 1.99
CA SER A 309 56.26 -41.88 2.51
C SER A 309 55.83 -43.34 2.34
N ASP A 310 56.22 -43.93 1.22
CA ASP A 310 56.46 -45.36 1.10
C ASP A 310 57.49 -45.82 2.14
N LEU A 311 57.26 -46.98 2.75
CA LEU A 311 58.34 -47.94 3.07
C LEU A 311 57.74 -49.32 3.35
N ASP A 312 57.86 -50.14 2.31
CA ASP A 312 57.68 -51.58 2.24
C ASP A 312 58.78 -52.30 3.04
N SER A 313 58.44 -53.37 3.77
CA SER A 313 59.34 -54.52 4.02
C SER A 313 58.66 -55.66 4.78
N LYS A 314 58.44 -56.75 4.03
CA LYS A 314 58.16 -58.12 4.47
C LYS A 314 59.35 -58.76 5.19
N ASN A 315 59.08 -59.63 6.17
CA ASN A 315 59.56 -61.02 6.27
C ASN A 315 59.04 -61.63 7.58
N LYS A 316 58.19 -62.67 7.54
CA LYS A 316 58.47 -64.11 7.33
C LYS A 316 58.61 -64.82 8.68
#